data_AF-A0A6A6LRU5-F1
#
_entry.id   AF-A0A6A6LRU5-F1
#
_cell.length_a   1.000
_cell.length_b   1.000
_cell.length_c   1.000
_cell.angle_alpha   90.00
_cell.angle_beta   90.00
_cell.angle_gamma   90.00
#
_symmetry.space_group_name_H-M   'P 1'
#
loop_
_entity.id
_entity.type
_entity.pdbx_description
1 polymer ?
#
loop_
_entity_poly.entity_id
_entity_poly.type
_entity_poly.pdbx_seq_one_letter_code
_entity_poly.pdbx_strand_id
1 'polypeptide(L)'
;MLLSSWIVILFITSLSLLCLCSATIVAYDSKSIIINGERKIIFSSAIHYPHSTSEMWPDLSNKSKEGGLDAIETYVFWDRYEPV
;
A
#
# COMPACT_ATOMS: atom_id res chain seq x y z
N MET A 1 2.11 45.50 1.30
CA MET A 1 2.17 44.73 2.57
C MET A 1 1.26 43.48 2.55
N LEU A 2 0.05 43.51 1.97
CA LEU A 2 -0.84 42.33 1.95
C LEU A 2 -0.47 41.28 0.87
N LEU A 3 -0.06 41.71 -0.33
CA LEU A 3 0.33 40.80 -1.42
C LEU A 3 1.58 39.96 -1.08
N SER A 4 2.52 40.53 -0.32
CA SER A 4 3.70 39.82 0.19
C SER A 4 3.34 38.74 1.20
N SER A 5 2.30 38.94 2.02
CA SER A 5 1.89 37.96 3.03
C SER A 5 1.28 36.70 2.41
N TRP A 6 0.50 36.82 1.33
CA TRP A 6 -0.06 35.66 0.62
C TRP A 6 1.00 34.79 -0.05
N ILE A 7 2.04 35.42 -0.62
CA ILE A 7 3.17 34.70 -1.22
C ILE A 7 3.93 33.91 -0.16
N VAL A 8 4.16 34.51 1.01
CA VAL A 8 4.82 33.84 2.15
C VAL A 8 3.97 32.67 2.65
N ILE A 9 2.65 32.85 2.78
CA ILE A 9 1.74 31.77 3.17
C ILE A 9 1.77 30.63 2.15
N LEU A 10 1.66 30.92 0.86
CA LEU A 10 1.73 29.92 -0.21
C LEU A 10 3.05 29.15 -0.22
N PHE A 11 4.16 29.84 0.06
CA PHE A 11 5.47 29.21 0.13
C PHE A 11 5.59 28.29 1.35
N ILE A 12 5.11 28.72 2.52
CA ILE A 12 5.10 27.91 3.73
C ILE A 12 4.17 26.71 3.58
N THR A 13 2.98 26.87 3.00
CA THR A 13 2.05 25.76 2.77
C THR A 13 2.62 24.77 1.75
N SER A 14 3.21 25.24 0.66
CA SER A 14 3.90 24.40 -0.31
C SER A 14 5.06 23.63 0.31
N LEU A 15 5.87 24.26 1.15
CA LEU A 15 6.98 23.61 1.84
C LEU A 15 6.49 22.58 2.86
N SER A 16 5.42 22.90 3.59
CA SER A 16 4.75 21.98 4.52
C SER A 16 4.16 20.76 3.81
N LEU A 17 3.61 20.94 2.61
CA LEU A 17 3.08 19.87 1.77
C LEU A 17 4.18 18.90 1.30
N LEU A 18 5.40 19.38 1.04
CA LEU A 18 6.54 18.53 0.70
C LEU A 18 6.95 17.61 1.87
N CYS A 19 6.78 18.07 3.12
CA CYS A 19 7.05 17.25 4.31
C CYS A 19 6.02 16.14 4.56
N LEU A 20 4.91 16.09 3.81
CA LEU A 20 3.92 15.00 3.90
C LEU A 20 4.27 13.79 3.02
N CYS A 21 5.30 13.90 2.17
CA CYS A 21 5.77 12.78 1.37
C CYS A 21 6.54 11.78 2.26
N SER A 22 5.91 10.66 2.59
CA SER A 22 6.53 9.53 3.26
C SER A 22 6.38 8.26 2.41
N ALA A 23 7.41 7.42 2.41
CA ALA A 23 7.38 6.10 1.79
C ALA A 23 7.48 5.03 2.89
N THR A 24 6.79 3.90 2.69
CA THR A 24 6.98 2.75 3.56
C THR A 24 8.35 2.14 3.30
N ILE A 25 9.17 2.00 4.35
CA ILE A 25 10.48 1.37 4.23
C ILE A 25 10.31 -0.13 4.47
N VAL A 26 10.63 -0.93 3.48
CA VAL A 26 10.63 -2.40 3.56
C VAL A 26 12.06 -2.91 3.44
N ALA A 27 12.52 -3.64 4.44
CA ALA A 27 13.81 -4.30 4.48
C ALA A 27 13.67 -5.72 5.03
N TYR A 28 14.78 -6.44 5.17
CA TYR A 28 14.81 -7.75 5.80
C TYR A 28 16.18 -8.00 6.41
N ASP A 29 16.26 -9.00 7.28
CA ASP A 29 17.52 -9.58 7.69
C ASP A 29 17.38 -11.10 7.89
N SER A 30 18.35 -11.73 8.55
CA SER A 30 18.34 -13.18 8.84
C SER A 30 17.12 -13.70 9.62
N LYS A 31 16.31 -12.83 10.24
CA LYS A 31 15.18 -13.22 11.10
C LYS A 31 13.82 -12.95 10.48
N SER A 32 13.63 -11.81 9.83
CA SER A 32 12.29 -11.39 9.38
C SER A 32 12.32 -10.27 8.34
N ILE A 33 11.15 -10.00 7.78
CA ILE A 33 10.85 -8.74 7.09
C ILE A 33 10.77 -7.60 8.15
N ILE A 34 11.15 -6.40 7.74
CA ILE A 34 11.14 -5.18 8.55
C ILE A 34 10.33 -4.13 7.78
N ILE A 35 9.22 -3.65 8.36
CA ILE A 35 8.36 -2.60 7.80
C ILE A 35 8.40 -1.40 8.73
N ASN A 36 8.82 -0.24 8.23
CA ASN A 36 8.97 1.00 9.01
C ASN A 36 9.80 0.83 10.29
N GLY A 37 10.87 0.03 10.21
CA GLY A 37 11.76 -0.26 11.34
C GLY A 37 11.26 -1.35 12.29
N GLU A 38 10.04 -1.86 12.13
CA GLU A 38 9.47 -2.93 12.94
C GLU A 38 9.58 -4.29 12.26
N ARG A 39 10.07 -5.30 12.99
CA ARG A 39 10.09 -6.69 12.54
C ARG A 39 8.68 -7.26 12.47
N LYS A 40 8.35 -7.90 11.35
CA LYS A 40 7.06 -8.57 11.13
C LYS A 40 7.29 -9.99 10.63
N ILE A 41 6.55 -10.94 11.20
CA ILE A 41 6.25 -12.21 10.53
C ILE A 41 4.95 -11.95 9.78
N ILE A 42 4.95 -12.17 8.46
CA ILE A 42 3.79 -11.89 7.61
C ILE A 42 3.08 -13.20 7.33
N PHE A 43 1.82 -13.30 7.75
CA PHE A 43 0.92 -14.38 7.33
C PHE A 43 0.13 -13.93 6.10
N SER A 44 0.34 -14.60 4.97
CA SER A 44 -0.27 -14.24 3.68
C SER A 44 -1.31 -15.27 3.24
N SER A 45 -2.32 -14.81 2.49
CA SER A 45 -3.28 -15.68 1.81
C SER A 45 -3.26 -15.48 0.30
N ALA A 46 -3.32 -16.58 -0.44
CA ALA A 46 -3.39 -16.57 -1.89
C ALA A 46 -4.82 -16.32 -2.38
N ILE A 47 -5.04 -15.15 -2.98
CA ILE A 47 -6.30 -14.80 -3.66
C ILE A 47 -5.98 -14.39 -5.09
N HIS A 48 -6.28 -15.27 -6.04
CA HIS A 48 -6.15 -14.97 -7.46
C HIS A 48 -7.39 -14.21 -7.94
N TYR A 49 -7.22 -12.91 -8.22
CA TYR A 49 -8.33 -12.03 -8.61
C TYR A 49 -9.16 -12.53 -9.81
N PRO A 50 -8.64 -13.32 -10.78
CA PRO A 50 -9.45 -13.88 -11.86
C PRO A 50 -10.47 -14.93 -11.45
N HIS A 51 -10.29 -15.54 -10.27
CA HIS A 51 -11.13 -16.64 -9.76
C HIS A 51 -12.29 -16.15 -8.89
N SER A 52 -12.46 -14.84 -8.77
CA SER A 52 -13.59 -14.18 -8.10
C SER A 52 -13.98 -12.91 -8.86
N THR A 53 -15.19 -12.40 -8.64
CA THR A 53 -15.62 -11.15 -9.27
C THR A 53 -15.15 -9.94 -8.47
N SER A 54 -15.09 -8.76 -9.11
CA SER A 54 -14.75 -7.49 -8.44
C SER A 54 -15.62 -7.20 -7.23
N GLU A 55 -16.89 -7.61 -7.27
CA GLU A 55 -17.85 -7.43 -6.18
C GLU A 55 -17.53 -8.32 -4.97
N MET A 56 -16.84 -9.45 -5.18
CA MET A 56 -16.44 -10.38 -4.12
C MET A 56 -15.12 -9.97 -3.43
N TRP A 57 -14.24 -9.21 -4.09
CA TRP A 57 -12.90 -8.90 -3.55
C TRP A 57 -12.91 -8.20 -2.18
N PRO A 58 -13.81 -7.23 -1.89
CA PRO A 58 -13.87 -6.62 -0.56
C PRO A 58 -14.22 -7.63 0.53
N ASP A 59 -15.18 -8.52 0.28
CA ASP A 59 -15.59 -9.58 1.22
C ASP A 59 -14.46 -10.59 1.46
N LEU A 60 -13.78 -11.04 0.41
CA LEU A 60 -12.63 -11.94 0.51
C LEU A 60 -11.45 -11.32 1.28
N SER A 61 -11.19 -10.03 1.05
CA SER A 61 -10.15 -9.28 1.77
C SER A 61 -10.50 -9.13 3.26
N ASN A 62 -11.77 -8.83 3.57
CA ASN A 62 -12.25 -8.73 4.94
C ASN A 62 -12.17 -10.07 5.68
N LYS A 63 -12.63 -11.16 5.06
CA LYS A 63 -12.52 -12.51 5.62
C LYS A 63 -11.07 -12.91 5.89
N SER A 64 -10.14 -12.53 5.00
CA SER A 64 -8.71 -12.79 5.21
C SER A 64 -8.17 -12.02 6.41
N LYS A 65 -8.53 -10.74 6.54
CA LYS A 65 -8.16 -9.89 7.67
C LYS A 65 -8.75 -10.40 8.99
N GLU A 66 -10.03 -10.78 9.00
CA GLU A 66 -10.71 -11.41 10.15
C GLU A 66 -10.08 -12.76 10.52
N GLY A 67 -9.57 -13.49 9.52
CA GLY A 67 -8.79 -14.71 9.69
C GLY A 67 -7.37 -14.50 10.24
N GLY A 68 -6.96 -13.26 10.53
CA GLY A 68 -5.66 -12.95 11.11
C GLY A 68 -4.50 -12.88 10.10
N LEU A 69 -4.81 -12.70 8.82
CA LEU A 69 -3.80 -12.56 7.76
C LEU A 69 -3.35 -11.10 7.63
N ASP A 70 -2.04 -10.91 7.43
CA ASP A 70 -1.39 -9.61 7.29
C ASP A 70 -1.35 -9.14 5.82
N ALA A 71 -1.41 -10.08 4.87
CA ALA A 71 -1.22 -9.80 3.45
C ALA A 71 -2.06 -10.71 2.55
N ILE A 72 -2.24 -10.26 1.32
CA ILE A 72 -2.77 -11.06 0.21
C ILE A 72 -1.66 -11.22 -0.84
N GLU A 73 -1.44 -12.44 -1.30
CA GLU A 73 -0.61 -12.73 -2.47
C GLU A 73 -1.49 -13.05 -3.68
N THR A 74 -1.06 -12.61 -4.87
CA THR A 74 -1.79 -12.86 -6.12
C THR A 74 -0.84 -12.98 -7.29
N TYR A 75 -1.20 -13.82 -8.27
CA TYR A 75 -0.52 -13.89 -9.55
C TYR A 75 -1.12 -12.89 -10.53
N VAL A 76 -0.30 -12.44 -11.48
CA VAL A 76 -0.76 -11.72 -12.67
C VAL A 76 -0.87 -12.72 -13.82
N PHE A 77 -2.08 -12.86 -14.36
CA PHE A 77 -2.40 -13.81 -15.43
C PHE A 77 -2.24 -13.11 -16.78
N TRP A 78 -1.02 -13.18 -17.33
CA TRP A 78 -0.61 -12.44 -18.52
C TRP A 78 -1.52 -12.71 -19.73
N ASP A 79 -1.87 -13.98 -19.96
CA ASP A 79 -2.73 -14.46 -21.05
C ASP A 79 -4.12 -13.80 -21.10
N ARG A 80 -4.61 -13.32 -19.95
CA ARG A 80 -5.87 -12.55 -19.88
C ARG A 80 -5.71 -11.10 -20.34
N TYR A 81 -4.53 -10.50 -20.16
CA TYR A 81 -4.26 -9.11 -20.55
C TYR A 81 -3.66 -8.99 -21.95
N GLU A 82 -2.91 -9.99 -22.38
CA GLU A 82 -2.37 -10.12 -23.73
C GLU A 82 -2.65 -11.53 -24.26
N PRO A 83 -3.84 -11.74 -24.86
CA PRO A 83 -4.17 -12.99 -25.54
C PRO A 83 -3.29 -13.18 -26.78
N VAL A 84 -2.85 -14.42 -27.01
CA VAL A 84 -2.14 -14.84 -28.24
C VAL A 84 -3.08 -15.13 -29.40
#